data_AF-A0A5M6IHH5-F1
#
_entry.id   AF-A0A5M6IHH5-F1
#
_cell.length_a   1.000
_cell.length_b   1.000
_cell.length_c   1.000
_cell.angle_alpha   90.00
_cell.angle_beta   90.00
_cell.angle_gamma   90.00
#
_symmetry.space_group_name_H-M   'P 1'
#
loop_
_entity.id
_entity.type
_entity.pdbx_description
1 polymer ?
#
loop_
_entity_poly.entity_id
_entity_poly.type
_entity_poly.pdbx_seq_one_letter_code
_entity_poly.pdbx_strand_id
1 'polypeptide(L)'
;GLAPLIGQAIVENPEEGTTLLRLGFPLSRRSNRPVSLPEHGAVSGDTVKFQRKKLTLRGLLHYLWDEARLTHWAPKWAGRRSWHVVQSHLLAAAGSKATSTAPLASTLYVAEPFIAEQKEAIADRRR
;
A
#
# COMPACT_ATOMS: atom_id res chain seq x y z
N GLY A 1 -1.30 14.84 -1.45
CA GLY A 1 0.13 14.51 -1.61
C GLY A 1 0.65 13.75 -0.40
N LEU A 2 1.75 13.03 -0.56
CA LEU A 2 2.36 12.19 0.50
C LEU A 2 3.25 12.98 1.48
N ALA A 3 3.74 14.17 1.09
CA ALA A 3 4.62 15.02 1.89
C ALA A 3 4.21 15.20 3.37
N PRO A 4 2.94 15.52 3.72
CA PRO A 4 2.54 15.67 5.13
C PRO A 4 2.47 14.36 5.93
N LEU A 5 2.67 13.20 5.28
CA LEU A 5 2.67 11.87 5.89
C LEU A 5 4.07 11.32 6.14
N ILE A 6 5.10 11.89 5.48
CA ILE A 6 6.51 11.55 5.70
C ILE A 6 6.90 12.03 7.10
N GLY A 7 7.52 11.15 7.89
CA GLY A 7 7.87 11.39 9.30
C GLY A 7 6.73 11.19 10.30
N GLN A 8 5.49 10.96 9.84
CA GLN A 8 4.35 10.64 10.71
C GLN A 8 3.81 9.23 10.47
N ALA A 9 3.39 8.98 9.23
CA ALA A 9 2.80 7.73 8.78
C ALA A 9 3.80 6.83 8.06
N ILE A 10 4.82 7.45 7.44
CA ILE A 10 5.91 6.81 6.73
C ILE A 10 7.17 7.13 7.53
N VAL A 11 7.80 6.12 8.12
CA VAL A 11 9.02 6.26 8.90
C VAL A 11 10.10 5.41 8.23
N GLU A 12 11.09 6.08 7.65
CA GLU A 12 12.21 5.43 6.97
C GLU A 12 13.32 5.12 7.98
N ASN A 13 13.83 3.90 7.94
CA ASN A 13 14.97 3.45 8.72
C ASN A 13 16.16 3.28 7.77
N PRO A 14 17.04 4.29 7.62
CA PRO A 14 18.15 4.23 6.67
C PRO A 14 19.18 3.15 7.01
N GLU A 15 19.37 2.83 8.30
CA GLU A 15 20.29 1.79 8.78
C GLU A 15 19.89 0.37 8.33
N GLU A 16 18.59 0.10 8.27
CA GLU A 16 18.06 -1.24 7.93
C GLU A 16 17.55 -1.31 6.48
N GLY A 17 17.46 -0.18 5.78
CA GLY A 17 16.83 -0.09 4.45
C GLY A 17 15.33 -0.41 4.47
N THR A 18 14.68 -0.34 5.63
CA THR A 18 13.26 -0.66 5.81
C THR A 18 12.43 0.61 5.97
N THR A 19 11.15 0.55 5.59
CA THR A 19 10.20 1.63 5.88
C THR A 19 9.01 1.11 6.67
N LEU A 20 8.73 1.74 7.80
CA LEU A 20 7.59 1.46 8.64
C LEU A 20 6.39 2.32 8.21
N LEU A 21 5.28 1.66 7.90
CA LEU A 21 4.03 2.26 7.45
C LEU A 21 2.95 2.12 8.52
N ARG A 22 2.40 3.25 8.96
CA ARG A 22 1.29 3.31 9.92
C ARG A 22 -0.03 3.43 9.19
N LEU A 23 -0.83 2.37 9.23
CA LEU A 23 -2.10 2.29 8.53
C LEU A 23 -3.27 2.78 9.40
N GLY A 24 -4.20 3.48 8.78
CA GLY A 24 -5.44 4.00 9.39
C GLY A 24 -6.60 3.02 9.33
N PHE A 25 -6.39 1.83 8.78
CA PHE A 25 -7.40 0.79 8.59
C PHE A 25 -6.89 -0.55 9.14
N PRO A 26 -7.80 -1.44 9.59
CA PRO A 26 -7.41 -2.75 10.08
C PRO A 26 -6.97 -3.68 8.94
N LEU A 27 -5.96 -4.51 9.19
CA LEU A 27 -5.49 -5.57 8.28
C LEU A 27 -6.15 -6.93 8.52
N SER A 28 -6.83 -7.08 9.66
CA SER A 28 -7.54 -8.32 10.01
C SER A 28 -9.04 -8.08 9.99
N ARG A 29 -9.78 -8.95 9.30
CA ARG A 29 -11.25 -9.00 9.36
C ARG A 29 -11.69 -9.67 10.66
N ARG A 30 -11.62 -8.97 11.80
CA ARG A 30 -12.33 -9.42 13.01
C ARG A 30 -13.78 -8.95 12.88
N SER A 31 -14.73 -9.89 12.84
CA SER A 31 -16.15 -9.64 12.53
C SER A 31 -16.89 -8.72 13.51
N ASN A 32 -16.25 -8.21 14.57
CA ASN A 32 -16.93 -7.47 15.62
C ASN A 32 -16.16 -6.26 16.17
N ARG A 33 -15.29 -5.60 15.37
CA ARG A 33 -14.73 -4.30 15.75
C ARG A 33 -15.30 -3.21 14.85
N PRO A 34 -15.92 -2.14 15.40
CA PRO A 34 -16.34 -1.02 14.58
C PRO A 34 -15.11 -0.43 13.90
N VAL A 35 -15.10 -0.48 12.57
CA VAL A 35 -14.14 0.25 11.75
C VAL A 35 -14.51 1.71 11.90
N SER A 36 -13.66 2.50 12.54
CA SER A 36 -13.76 3.95 12.49
C SER A 36 -13.59 4.36 11.03
N LEU A 37 -14.71 4.61 10.34
CA LEU A 37 -14.69 5.21 9.02
C LEU A 37 -13.98 6.56 9.12
N PRO A 38 -13.10 6.93 8.17
CA PRO A 38 -12.54 8.28 8.16
C PRO A 38 -13.68 9.25 7.85
N GLU A 39 -14.11 9.99 8.88
CA GLU A 39 -15.11 11.04 8.77
C GLU A 39 -14.74 11.99 7.63
N HIS A 40 -15.50 11.93 6.54
CA HIS A 40 -15.50 12.96 5.53
C HIS A 40 -16.43 14.06 6.05
N GLY A 41 -15.85 15.06 6.71
CA GLY A 41 -16.51 16.31 7.04
C GLY A 41 -17.40 16.28 8.27
N ALA A 42 -16.82 16.55 9.44
CA ALA A 42 -17.53 17.23 10.52
C ALA A 42 -16.52 18.07 11.30
N VAL A 43 -16.66 19.39 11.22
CA VAL A 43 -15.98 20.34 12.10
C VAL A 43 -16.69 20.34 13.44
N SER A 44 -16.01 19.94 14.52
CA SER A 44 -16.23 20.46 15.88
C SER A 44 -15.27 19.84 16.89
N GLY A 45 -14.74 20.69 17.77
CA GLY A 45 -14.31 20.28 19.11
C GLY A 45 -12.80 20.25 19.33
N ASP A 46 -12.32 21.36 19.88
CA ASP A 46 -10.96 21.59 20.38
C ASP A 46 -10.45 20.45 21.31
N THR A 47 -9.49 19.69 20.82
CA THR A 47 -8.47 18.96 21.61
C THR A 47 -7.36 18.55 20.64
N VAL A 48 -6.26 19.28 20.65
CA VAL A 48 -5.05 18.94 19.88
C VAL A 48 -4.35 17.74 20.51
N LYS A 49 -5.00 16.56 20.46
CA LYS A 49 -4.27 15.31 20.44
C LYS A 49 -3.62 15.27 19.07
N PHE A 50 -2.28 15.28 19.03
CA PHE A 50 -1.50 14.98 17.82
C PHE A 50 -1.93 13.60 17.29
N GLN A 51 -3.02 13.55 16.54
CA GLN A 51 -3.39 12.37 15.78
C GLN A 51 -2.33 12.24 14.71
N ARG A 52 -1.30 11.43 14.99
CA ARG A 52 -0.30 11.06 13.99
C ARG A 52 -1.06 10.63 12.75
N LYS A 53 -0.89 11.36 11.64
CA LYS A 53 -1.60 11.05 10.41
C LYS A 53 -1.29 9.59 10.06
N LYS A 54 -2.32 8.83 9.74
CA LYS A 54 -2.20 7.42 9.33
C LYS A 54 -2.47 7.32 7.83
N LEU A 55 -1.85 6.36 7.18
CA LEU A 55 -2.11 6.07 5.77
C LEU A 55 -3.49 5.44 5.61
N THR A 56 -4.35 6.08 4.83
CA THR A 56 -5.55 5.43 4.30
C THR A 56 -5.15 4.36 3.28
N LEU A 57 -6.06 3.45 2.93
CA LEU A 57 -5.79 2.43 1.91
C LEU A 57 -5.38 3.05 0.57
N ARG A 58 -6.06 4.14 0.16
CA ARG A 58 -5.69 4.91 -1.04
C ARG A 58 -4.31 5.57 -0.90
N GLY A 59 -3.99 6.10 0.28
CA GLY A 59 -2.67 6.67 0.55
C GLY A 59 -1.55 5.65 0.45
N LEU A 60 -1.76 4.44 0.97
CA LEU A 60 -0.84 3.31 0.83
C LEU A 60 -0.65 2.93 -0.64
N LEU A 61 -1.73 2.85 -1.42
CA LEU A 61 -1.63 2.56 -2.86
C LEU A 61 -0.79 3.62 -3.59
N HIS A 62 -1.07 4.90 -3.36
CA HIS A 62 -0.28 5.98 -3.97
C HIS A 62 1.18 5.94 -3.58
N TYR A 63 1.47 5.63 -2.32
CA TYR A 63 2.84 5.45 -1.84
C TYR A 63 3.55 4.31 -2.57
N LEU A 64 2.94 3.13 -2.66
CA LEU A 64 3.53 1.99 -3.37
C LEU A 64 3.71 2.26 -4.86
N TRP A 65 2.79 3.00 -5.48
CA TRP A 65 2.89 3.35 -6.90
C TRP A 65 4.06 4.28 -7.19
N ASP A 66 4.33 5.21 -6.27
CA ASP A 66 5.45 6.14 -6.39
C ASP A 66 6.79 5.46 -6.10
N GLU A 67 6.84 4.63 -5.06
CA GLU A 67 8.02 3.83 -4.71
C GLU A 67 8.40 2.85 -5.83
N ALA A 68 7.39 2.24 -6.47
CA ALA A 68 7.57 1.39 -7.64
C ALA A 68 7.97 2.18 -8.91
N ARG A 69 8.08 3.51 -8.84
CA ARG A 69 8.30 4.45 -9.95
C ARG A 69 7.31 4.27 -11.11
N LEU A 70 6.12 3.77 -10.80
CA LEU A 70 5.05 3.57 -11.78
C LEU A 70 4.37 4.90 -12.13
N THR A 71 4.54 5.92 -11.30
CA THR A 71 4.12 7.31 -11.51
C THR A 71 4.88 8.01 -12.64
N HIS A 72 6.08 7.51 -12.97
CA HIS A 72 6.91 8.10 -14.01
C HIS A 72 6.61 7.45 -15.36
N TRP A 73 6.80 8.19 -16.44
CA TRP A 73 6.76 7.66 -17.80
C TRP A 73 8.03 8.07 -18.54
N ALA A 74 8.59 7.13 -19.30
CA ALA A 74 9.74 7.38 -20.17
C ALA A 74 9.48 6.73 -21.54
N PRO A 75 9.94 7.32 -22.67
CA PRO A 75 9.71 6.78 -24.01
C PRO A 75 10.17 5.32 -24.17
N LYS A 76 11.28 4.95 -23.49
CA LYS A 76 11.82 3.58 -23.43
C LYS A 76 10.88 2.53 -22.81
N TRP A 77 9.77 2.94 -22.19
CA TRP A 77 8.78 2.06 -21.56
C TRP A 77 7.58 1.77 -22.46
N ALA A 78 7.49 2.41 -23.63
CA ALA A 78 6.48 2.10 -24.63
C ALA A 78 6.52 0.60 -24.98
N GLY A 79 5.37 -0.08 -24.89
CA GLY A 79 5.24 -1.52 -25.14
C GLY A 79 5.89 -2.45 -24.10
N ARG A 80 6.55 -1.92 -23.06
CA ARG A 80 7.28 -2.70 -22.05
C ARG A 80 6.57 -2.77 -20.70
N ARG A 81 5.62 -1.87 -20.41
CA ARG A 81 4.86 -1.84 -19.15
C ARG A 81 3.66 -2.81 -19.21
N SER A 82 3.95 -4.11 -19.17
CA SER A 82 2.93 -5.14 -19.00
C SER A 82 2.48 -5.24 -17.54
N TRP A 83 1.32 -5.86 -17.28
CA TRP A 83 0.85 -6.09 -15.91
C TRP A 83 1.84 -6.90 -15.07
N HIS A 84 2.54 -7.87 -15.68
CA HIS A 84 3.58 -8.64 -15.00
C HIS A 84 4.69 -7.73 -14.44
N VAL A 85 5.13 -6.73 -15.22
CA VAL A 85 6.11 -5.73 -14.78
C VAL A 85 5.55 -4.89 -13.63
N VAL A 86 4.31 -4.42 -13.76
CA VAL A 86 3.63 -3.65 -12.69
C VAL A 86 3.57 -4.46 -11.40
N GLN A 87 3.13 -5.72 -11.46
CA GLN A 87 3.04 -6.62 -10.31
C GLN A 87 4.40 -6.83 -9.65
N SER A 88 5.43 -7.16 -10.44
CA SER A 88 6.78 -7.38 -9.95
C SER A 88 7.33 -6.14 -9.21
N HIS A 89 7.16 -4.95 -9.80
CA HIS A 89 7.60 -3.71 -9.17
C HIS A 89 6.83 -3.39 -7.89
N LEU A 90 5.52 -3.65 -7.82
CA LEU A 90 4.73 -3.47 -6.60
C LEU A 90 5.14 -4.43 -5.48
N LEU A 91 5.40 -5.70 -5.81
CA LEU A 91 5.86 -6.70 -4.84
C LEU A 91 7.27 -6.37 -4.33
N ALA A 92 8.17 -5.95 -5.23
CA ALA A 92 9.50 -5.49 -4.86
C ALA A 92 9.46 -4.26 -3.95
N ALA A 93 8.60 -3.28 -4.28
CA ALA A 93 8.38 -2.09 -3.45
C ALA A 93 7.79 -2.45 -2.08
N ALA A 94 6.94 -3.47 -1.98
CA ALA A 94 6.37 -3.94 -0.72
C ALA A 94 7.36 -4.77 0.13
N GLY A 95 8.36 -5.41 -0.49
CA GLY A 95 9.31 -6.29 0.19
C GLY A 95 10.18 -5.60 1.24
N SER A 96 10.51 -4.32 1.04
CA SER A 96 11.29 -3.51 2.00
C SER A 96 10.41 -2.74 3.01
N LYS A 97 9.11 -3.05 3.08
CA LYS A 97 8.14 -2.26 3.84
C LYS A 97 7.49 -3.13 4.90
N ALA A 98 7.34 -2.56 6.09
CA ALA A 98 6.68 -3.21 7.21
C ALA A 98 5.55 -2.34 7.73
N THR A 99 4.52 -2.99 8.26
CA THR A 99 3.50 -2.34 9.08
C THR A 99 3.83 -2.57 10.55
N SER A 100 3.13 -1.89 11.46
CA SER A 100 3.34 -2.07 12.91
C SER A 100 3.13 -3.51 13.40
N THR A 101 2.48 -4.37 12.61
CA THR A 101 2.10 -5.74 13.01
C THR A 101 2.80 -6.83 12.21
N ALA A 102 3.18 -6.56 10.95
CA ALA A 102 3.75 -7.56 10.06
C ALA A 102 4.46 -6.91 8.85
N PRO A 103 5.36 -7.63 8.17
CA PRO A 103 5.87 -7.25 6.86
C PRO A 103 4.70 -6.97 5.89
N LEU A 104 4.81 -5.93 5.07
CA LEU A 104 3.74 -5.57 4.14
C LEU A 104 3.52 -6.67 3.09
N ALA A 105 4.60 -7.33 2.66
CA ALA A 105 4.57 -8.42 1.70
C ALA A 105 3.74 -9.63 2.13
N SER A 106 3.56 -9.88 3.43
CA SER A 106 2.72 -10.99 3.91
C SER A 106 1.22 -10.69 3.88
N THR A 107 0.85 -9.41 3.80
CA THR A 107 -0.55 -8.96 3.84
C THR A 107 -1.04 -8.42 2.50
N LEU A 108 -0.12 -7.91 1.67
CA LEU A 108 -0.45 -7.32 0.37
C LEU A 108 -0.66 -8.42 -0.67
N TYR A 109 -1.89 -8.53 -1.17
CA TYR A 109 -2.19 -9.34 -2.35
C TYR A 109 -2.19 -8.47 -3.61
N VAL A 110 -1.35 -8.80 -4.59
CA VAL A 110 -1.34 -8.17 -5.92
C VAL A 110 -1.69 -9.22 -6.95
N ALA A 111 -2.78 -9.00 -7.70
CA ALA A 111 -3.29 -9.96 -8.67
C ALA A 111 -2.22 -10.35 -9.70
N GLU A 112 -2.15 -11.63 -10.03
CA GLU A 112 -1.23 -12.16 -11.05
C GLU A 112 -1.69 -11.83 -12.48
N PRO A 113 -0.76 -11.72 -13.46
CA PRO A 113 -1.10 -11.53 -14.86
C PRO A 113 -2.03 -12.62 -15.36
N PHE A 114 -3.06 -12.18 -16.08
CA PHE A 114 -3.95 -13.09 -16.77
C PHE A 114 -3.24 -13.67 -17.99
N ILE A 115 -3.02 -14.98 -17.98
CA ILE A 115 -2.53 -15.77 -19.11
C ILE A 115 -3.69 -16.69 -19.49
N ALA A 116 -4.21 -16.57 -20.72
CA ALA A 116 -5.41 -17.30 -21.15
C ALA A 116 -5.25 -18.82 -21.02
N GLU A 117 -4.06 -19.33 -21.31
CA GLU A 117 -3.70 -20.76 -21.18
C GLU A 117 -3.70 -21.25 -19.73
N GLN A 118 -3.50 -20.36 -18.75
CA GLN A 118 -3.47 -20.69 -17.32
C GLN A 118 -4.73 -20.23 -16.58
N LYS A 119 -5.81 -19.93 -17.31
CA LYS A 119 -7.05 -19.37 -16.72
C LYS A 119 -7.56 -20.18 -15.53
N GLU A 120 -7.58 -21.50 -15.62
CA GLU A 120 -8.06 -22.38 -14.56
C GLU A 120 -7.11 -22.39 -13.36
N ALA A 121 -5.79 -22.53 -13.59
CA ALA A 121 -4.79 -22.45 -12.52
C ALA A 121 -4.80 -21.10 -11.78
N ILE A 122 -5.03 -20.01 -12.51
CA ILE A 122 -5.18 -18.66 -11.94
C ILE A 122 -6.46 -18.55 -11.11
N ALA A 123 -7.55 -19.21 -11.52
CA ALA A 123 -8.80 -19.22 -10.77
C ALA A 123 -8.66 -20.02 -9.46
N ASP A 124 -7.96 -21.15 -9.50
CA ASP A 124 -7.73 -22.00 -8.32
C ASP A 124 -6.87 -21.30 -7.27
N ARG A 125 -5.83 -20.54 -7.68
CA ARG A 125 -5.00 -19.75 -6.74
C ARG A 125 -5.75 -18.58 -6.07
N ARG A 126 -6.90 -18.18 -6.61
CA ARG A 126 -7.74 -17.08 -6.08
C ARG A 126 -8.82 -17.55 -5.11
N ARG A 127 -9.13 -18.84 -5.08
CA ARG A 127 -10.09 -19.44 -4.13
C ARG A 127 -9.47 -19.57 -2.75
#